data_AF-A0A098YA35-F1
#
_entry.id   AF-A0A098YA35-F1
#
_cell.length_a   1.000
_cell.length_b   1.000
_cell.length_c   1.000
_cell.angle_alpha   90.00
_cell.angle_beta   90.00
_cell.angle_gamma   90.00
#
_symmetry.space_group_name_H-M   'P 1'
#
loop_
_entity.id
_entity.type
_entity.pdbx_description
1 polymer ?
#
loop_
_entity_poly.entity_id
_entity_poly.type
_entity_poly.pdbx_seq_one_letter_code
_entity_poly.pdbx_strand_id
1 'polypeptide(L)'
;MTLPRGPGRGRGRRDNGLDATLWHPLRDVDPRVGEHLLDLLAAAGIAAYLEPATDVQPYTRSVSFPSPPSDRLFVDRAQRAEAAAVVDKHTDEPTAPRPVPPRSDRVTDEDAEFARIVAAFEAEHGRNVVAAEPRDDPPPPPAERSVLDAFDDHYEPPPPPPLPVLAPASLYALLLIGLGAVLLIAPTRVGLSIDLGLVLGVAAVVGGVSVLVSRMRDRDSDDGDNGAVV
;
A
#
# COMPACT_ATOMS: atom_id res chain seq x y z
N MET A 1 -17.01 -27.81 -26.19
CA MET A 1 -17.85 -26.67 -25.78
C MET A 1 -16.91 -25.49 -25.61
N THR A 2 -16.83 -24.66 -26.64
CA THR A 2 -15.75 -23.69 -26.87
C THR A 2 -16.33 -22.29 -26.65
N LEU A 3 -15.83 -21.54 -25.67
CA LEU A 3 -16.28 -20.17 -25.44
C LEU A 3 -15.52 -19.20 -26.37
N PRO A 4 -16.21 -18.23 -26.99
CA PRO A 4 -15.57 -17.22 -27.84
C PRO A 4 -14.87 -16.16 -26.97
N ARG A 5 -13.57 -15.95 -27.21
CA ARG A 5 -12.85 -14.79 -26.65
C ARG A 5 -13.14 -13.57 -27.54
N GLY A 6 -13.77 -12.56 -26.95
CA GLY A 6 -13.98 -11.26 -27.60
C GLY A 6 -12.65 -10.53 -27.87
N PRO A 7 -12.65 -9.53 -28.78
CA PRO A 7 -11.44 -8.82 -29.18
C PRO A 7 -11.06 -7.77 -28.13
N GLY A 8 -10.17 -8.13 -27.21
CA GLY A 8 -9.50 -7.17 -26.33
C GLY A 8 -8.46 -6.39 -27.12
N ARG A 9 -8.67 -5.08 -27.30
CA ARG A 9 -7.65 -4.17 -27.83
C ARG A 9 -6.46 -4.12 -26.86
N GLY A 10 -5.38 -4.81 -27.22
CA GLY A 10 -3.98 -4.57 -26.86
C GLY A 10 -3.65 -4.27 -25.39
N ARG A 11 -3.74 -5.27 -24.50
CA ARG A 11 -2.75 -5.35 -23.42
C ARG A 11 -1.56 -6.12 -23.98
N GLY A 12 -0.46 -5.42 -24.18
CA GLY A 12 0.83 -6.00 -24.47
C GLY A 12 1.20 -7.14 -23.55
N ARG A 13 2.17 -7.96 -23.96
CA ARG A 13 2.70 -9.05 -23.13
C ARG A 13 3.27 -8.44 -21.84
N ARG A 14 2.73 -8.84 -20.68
CA ARG A 14 3.09 -8.27 -19.37
C ARG A 14 4.15 -9.07 -18.61
N ASP A 15 4.49 -10.24 -19.12
CA ASP A 15 5.38 -11.19 -18.49
C ASP A 15 6.19 -11.93 -19.55
N ASN A 16 7.41 -12.35 -19.20
CA ASN A 16 8.24 -13.09 -20.14
C ASN A 16 8.04 -14.61 -20.09
N GLY A 17 7.04 -15.10 -19.34
CA GLY A 17 6.66 -16.52 -19.29
C GLY A 17 7.62 -17.41 -18.50
N LEU A 18 8.63 -16.83 -17.85
CA LEU A 18 9.50 -17.49 -16.91
C LEU A 18 8.98 -17.24 -15.49
N ASP A 19 9.04 -18.27 -14.64
CA ASP A 19 8.56 -18.19 -13.26
C ASP A 19 9.72 -17.93 -12.28
N ALA A 20 9.42 -17.26 -11.17
CA ALA A 20 10.38 -16.93 -10.13
C ALA A 20 9.90 -17.40 -8.76
N THR A 21 10.81 -17.92 -7.95
CA THR A 21 10.51 -18.29 -6.55
C THR A 21 10.14 -17.06 -5.72
N LEU A 22 10.76 -15.90 -6.00
CA LEU A 22 10.49 -14.67 -5.27
C LEU A 22 10.71 -13.43 -6.15
N TRP A 23 9.69 -12.57 -6.21
CA TRP A 23 9.68 -11.36 -7.03
C TRP A 23 10.21 -10.15 -6.27
N HIS A 24 11.02 -9.33 -6.93
CA HIS A 24 11.55 -8.08 -6.37
C HIS A 24 11.36 -6.91 -7.36
N PRO A 25 10.85 -5.74 -6.91
CA PRO A 25 10.73 -4.57 -7.77
C PRO A 25 12.10 -4.03 -8.13
N LEU A 26 12.37 -3.83 -9.42
CA LEU A 26 13.64 -3.31 -9.91
C LEU A 26 13.58 -1.81 -10.14
N ARG A 27 12.65 -1.33 -10.98
CA ARG A 27 12.51 0.08 -11.37
C ARG A 27 11.16 0.34 -12.06
N ASP A 28 10.71 1.59 -12.04
CA ASP A 28 9.59 2.06 -12.87
C ASP A 28 10.12 2.49 -14.26
N VAL A 29 9.51 1.97 -15.33
CA VAL A 29 9.94 2.09 -16.73
C VAL A 29 8.80 2.60 -17.61
N ASP A 30 9.12 3.23 -18.74
CA ASP A 30 8.09 3.59 -19.74
C ASP A 30 7.44 2.30 -20.31
N PRO A 31 6.09 2.22 -20.40
CA PRO A 31 5.39 1.06 -20.96
C PRO A 31 5.88 0.63 -22.35
N ARG A 32 6.39 1.58 -23.16
CA ARG A 32 6.94 1.30 -24.50
C ARG A 32 8.28 0.57 -24.45
N VAL A 33 9.10 0.85 -23.44
CA VAL A 33 10.42 0.22 -23.24
C VAL A 33 10.28 -1.10 -22.48
N GLY A 34 9.26 -1.21 -21.61
CA GLY A 34 9.00 -2.39 -20.80
C GLY A 34 8.92 -3.70 -21.61
N GLU A 35 8.20 -3.72 -22.73
CA GLU A 35 8.09 -4.94 -23.56
C GLU A 35 9.45 -5.40 -24.11
N HIS A 36 10.28 -4.45 -24.56
CA HIS A 36 11.61 -4.76 -25.05
C HIS A 36 12.52 -5.33 -23.95
N LEU A 37 12.42 -4.79 -22.73
CA LEU A 37 13.15 -5.31 -21.58
C LEU A 37 12.72 -6.72 -21.19
N LEU A 38 11.43 -7.06 -21.33
CA LEU A 38 10.94 -8.42 -21.09
C LEU A 38 11.60 -9.43 -22.02
N ASP A 39 11.77 -9.09 -23.30
CA ASP A 39 12.43 -9.96 -24.28
C ASP A 39 13.94 -10.10 -24.01
N LEU A 40 14.62 -9.02 -23.61
CA LEU A 40 16.03 -9.07 -23.22
C LEU A 40 16.26 -9.90 -21.96
N LEU A 41 15.40 -9.73 -20.95
CA LEU A 41 15.46 -10.53 -19.72
C LEU A 41 15.10 -12.00 -19.98
N ALA A 42 14.16 -12.26 -20.90
CA ALA A 42 13.86 -13.62 -21.35
C ALA A 42 15.07 -14.29 -22.00
N ALA A 43 15.79 -13.56 -22.87
CA ALA A 43 16.99 -14.06 -23.53
C ALA A 43 18.12 -14.33 -22.53
N ALA A 44 18.17 -13.59 -21.42
CA ALA A 44 19.10 -13.83 -20.31
C ALA A 44 18.63 -14.95 -19.36
N GLY A 45 17.43 -15.52 -19.54
CA GLY A 45 16.87 -16.54 -18.65
C GLY A 45 16.35 -16.01 -17.31
N ILE A 46 16.14 -14.70 -17.20
CA ILE A 46 15.72 -14.02 -15.97
C ILE A 46 14.20 -13.84 -15.99
N ALA A 47 13.50 -14.38 -15.00
CA ALA A 47 12.06 -14.19 -14.87
C ALA A 47 11.70 -12.73 -14.57
N ALA A 48 10.77 -12.18 -15.34
CA ALA A 48 10.37 -10.78 -15.28
C ALA A 48 8.89 -10.55 -15.62
N TYR A 49 8.26 -9.60 -14.93
CA TYR A 49 6.91 -9.10 -15.24
C TYR A 49 6.78 -7.59 -15.02
N LEU A 50 5.77 -7.00 -15.64
CA LEU A 50 5.43 -5.57 -15.57
C LEU A 50 4.06 -5.37 -14.92
N GLU A 51 4.01 -4.44 -13.97
CA GLU A 51 2.78 -3.98 -13.31
C GLU A 51 2.56 -2.49 -13.58
N PRO A 52 1.37 -2.02 -14.00
CA PRO A 52 1.12 -0.59 -14.16
C PRO A 52 1.35 0.15 -12.85
N ALA A 53 2.17 1.20 -12.85
CA ALA A 53 2.34 2.03 -11.67
C ALA A 53 1.02 2.77 -11.38
N THR A 54 0.51 2.63 -10.17
CA THR A 54 -0.69 3.32 -9.71
C THR A 54 -0.37 4.09 -8.43
N ASP A 55 -0.63 5.39 -8.43
CA ASP A 55 -0.59 6.21 -7.23
C ASP A 55 -1.96 6.17 -6.55
N VAL A 56 -1.97 5.83 -5.26
CA VAL A 56 -3.16 5.89 -4.42
C VAL A 56 -3.11 7.18 -3.62
N GLN A 57 -4.06 8.09 -3.86
CA GLN A 57 -4.11 9.36 -3.12
C GLN A 57 -4.38 9.12 -1.62
N PRO A 58 -3.58 9.69 -0.71
CA PRO A 58 -3.68 9.41 0.74
C PRO A 58 -5.05 9.71 1.35
N TYR A 59 -5.75 10.72 0.82
CA TYR A 59 -7.01 11.22 1.39
C TYR A 59 -8.25 10.73 0.66
N THR A 60 -8.19 10.63 -0.67
CA THR A 60 -9.35 10.24 -1.48
C THR A 60 -9.38 8.74 -1.76
N ARG A 61 -8.29 8.01 -1.46
CA ARG A 61 -8.05 6.61 -1.88
C ARG A 61 -8.29 6.38 -3.37
N SER A 62 -8.32 7.44 -4.17
CA SER A 62 -8.49 7.33 -5.61
C SER A 62 -7.20 6.82 -6.24
N VAL A 63 -7.35 5.92 -7.21
CA VAL A 63 -6.25 5.33 -7.96
C VAL A 63 -6.03 6.18 -9.21
N SER A 64 -4.86 6.82 -9.30
CA SER A 64 -4.47 7.62 -10.46
C SER A 64 -3.20 7.06 -11.07
N PHE A 65 -3.12 7.06 -12.40
CA PHE A 65 -1.87 6.74 -13.08
C PHE A 65 -0.95 7.98 -13.02
N PRO A 66 0.31 7.83 -12.61
CA PRO A 66 1.27 8.92 -12.69
C PRO A 66 1.36 9.39 -14.15
N SER A 67 1.56 10.69 -14.35
CA SER A 67 1.77 11.30 -15.67
C SER A 67 3.20 11.83 -15.71
N PRO A 68 4.11 11.25 -16.53
CA PRO A 68 3.85 10.25 -17.57
C PRO A 68 3.56 8.83 -17.04
N PRO A 69 2.77 8.01 -17.78
CA PRO A 69 2.44 6.65 -17.37
C PRO A 69 3.69 5.78 -17.31
N SER A 70 3.88 5.06 -16.21
CA SER A 70 5.00 4.14 -15.98
C SER A 70 4.51 2.75 -15.60
N ASP A 71 5.29 1.72 -15.94
CA ASP A 71 5.11 0.33 -15.52
C ASP A 71 6.27 -0.06 -14.60
N ARG A 72 5.97 -0.66 -13.45
CA ARG A 72 6.95 -1.20 -12.51
C ARG A 72 7.43 -2.57 -12.97
N LEU A 73 8.73 -2.70 -13.20
CA LEU A 73 9.39 -3.95 -13.58
C LEU A 73 9.80 -4.75 -12.34
N PHE A 74 9.36 -6.01 -12.29
CA PHE A 74 9.72 -6.98 -11.26
C PHE A 74 10.56 -8.10 -11.87
N VAL A 75 11.54 -8.57 -11.11
CA VAL A 75 12.46 -9.64 -11.53
C VAL A 75 12.65 -10.66 -10.40
N ASP A 76 13.17 -11.84 -10.73
CA ASP A 76 13.61 -12.82 -9.74
C ASP A 76 14.64 -12.21 -8.77
N ARG A 77 14.35 -12.27 -7.48
CA ARG A 77 15.21 -11.75 -6.41
C ARG A 77 16.60 -12.37 -6.44
N ALA A 78 16.73 -13.65 -6.80
CA ALA A 78 18.02 -14.32 -6.87
C ALA A 78 18.91 -13.75 -7.99
N GLN A 79 18.31 -13.25 -9.06
CA GLN A 79 18.98 -12.76 -10.27
C GLN A 79 18.94 -11.22 -10.40
N ARG A 80 18.53 -10.51 -9.35
CA ARG A 80 18.36 -9.04 -9.36
C ARG A 80 19.59 -8.28 -9.84
N ALA A 81 20.79 -8.67 -9.41
CA ALA A 81 22.03 -7.96 -9.76
C ALA A 81 22.34 -8.08 -11.26
N GLU A 82 22.09 -9.26 -11.83
CA GLU A 82 22.27 -9.51 -13.26
C GLU A 82 21.19 -8.81 -14.09
N ALA A 83 19.94 -8.85 -13.61
CA ALA A 83 18.83 -8.13 -14.21
C ALA A 83 19.08 -6.62 -14.26
N ALA A 84 19.59 -6.03 -13.16
CA ALA A 84 19.98 -4.63 -13.10
C ALA A 84 21.03 -4.29 -14.17
N ALA A 85 22.07 -5.13 -14.31
CA ALA A 85 23.11 -4.92 -15.31
C ALA A 85 22.60 -5.04 -16.75
N VAL A 86 21.62 -5.90 -17.02
CA VAL A 86 20.98 -6.02 -18.35
C VAL A 86 20.13 -4.78 -18.64
N VAL A 87 19.34 -4.33 -17.68
CA VAL A 87 18.45 -3.16 -17.82
C VAL A 87 19.27 -1.87 -17.97
N ASP A 88 20.33 -1.69 -17.18
CA ASP A 88 21.19 -0.49 -17.22
C ASP A 88 21.93 -0.35 -18.56
N LYS A 89 22.28 -1.46 -19.22
CA LYS A 89 22.93 -1.43 -20.55
C LYS A 89 22.00 -1.03 -21.70
N HIS A 90 20.69 -1.19 -21.52
CA HIS A 90 19.69 -0.99 -22.58
C HIS A 90 18.73 0.17 -22.30
N THR A 91 18.94 0.87 -21.17
CA THR A 91 18.19 2.06 -20.80
C THR A 91 19.13 3.26 -20.87
N ASP A 92 19.26 3.86 -22.06
CA ASP A 92 20.10 5.06 -22.26
C ASP A 92 19.47 6.36 -21.75
N GLU A 93 18.30 6.30 -21.11
CA GLU A 93 17.71 7.46 -20.48
C GLU A 93 17.53 7.20 -18.98
N PRO A 94 18.38 7.79 -18.12
CA PRO A 94 17.93 8.04 -16.78
C PRO A 94 16.74 8.99 -16.94
N THR A 95 15.51 8.47 -16.81
CA THR A 95 14.44 9.21 -16.15
C THR A 95 14.92 9.43 -14.72
N ALA A 96 15.92 10.30 -14.58
CA ALA A 96 16.17 10.99 -13.36
C ALA A 96 14.84 11.69 -13.04
N PRO A 97 14.41 11.75 -11.76
CA PRO A 97 13.45 12.79 -11.42
C PRO A 97 14.03 14.06 -12.03
N ARG A 98 13.30 14.70 -12.97
CA ARG A 98 13.68 16.01 -13.52
C ARG A 98 14.21 16.76 -12.32
N PRO A 99 15.51 17.12 -12.27
CA PRO A 99 16.03 17.76 -11.09
C PRO A 99 15.08 18.91 -10.85
N VAL A 100 14.32 18.83 -9.76
CA VAL A 100 13.72 20.02 -9.20
C VAL A 100 14.95 20.90 -9.12
N PRO A 101 15.05 21.97 -9.95
CA PRO A 101 16.25 22.79 -9.91
C PRO A 101 16.46 23.04 -8.43
N PRO A 102 17.64 22.71 -7.86
CA PRO A 102 17.85 22.94 -6.44
C PRO A 102 17.32 24.34 -6.23
N ARG A 103 16.30 24.49 -5.36
CA ARG A 103 15.69 25.81 -5.09
C ARG A 103 16.89 26.70 -4.98
N SER A 104 17.07 27.56 -5.98
CA SER A 104 18.34 28.22 -6.06
C SER A 104 18.32 29.09 -4.83
N ASP A 105 19.13 28.79 -3.83
CA ASP A 105 19.52 29.73 -2.78
C ASP A 105 20.36 30.87 -3.41
N ARG A 106 20.12 31.19 -4.68
CA ARG A 106 20.07 32.58 -5.08
C ARG A 106 19.02 33.18 -4.15
N VAL A 107 19.51 33.85 -3.11
CA VAL A 107 18.83 34.97 -2.49
C VAL A 107 18.54 35.95 -3.63
N THR A 108 17.54 35.62 -4.42
CA THR A 108 16.86 36.56 -5.27
C THR A 108 16.06 37.34 -4.25
N ASP A 109 16.23 38.65 -4.25
CA ASP A 109 15.46 39.53 -3.39
C ASP A 109 13.97 39.24 -3.66
N GLU A 110 13.35 38.42 -2.79
CA GLU A 110 12.02 37.87 -3.00
C GLU A 110 11.00 39.01 -3.10
N ASP A 111 11.27 40.09 -2.36
CA ASP A 111 10.52 41.33 -2.41
C ASP A 111 10.63 41.99 -3.81
N ALA A 112 11.81 41.97 -4.43
CA ALA A 112 12.01 42.53 -5.77
C ALA A 112 11.36 41.68 -6.88
N GLU A 113 11.34 40.34 -6.77
CA GLU A 113 10.61 39.50 -7.73
C GLU A 113 9.10 39.62 -7.55
N PHE A 114 8.64 39.62 -6.30
CA PHE A 114 7.24 39.84 -5.99
C PHE A 114 6.76 41.19 -6.51
N ALA A 115 7.53 42.27 -6.29
CA ALA A 115 7.22 43.59 -6.82
C ALA A 115 7.13 43.61 -8.35
N ARG A 116 7.96 42.85 -9.06
CA ARG A 116 7.87 42.74 -10.54
C ARG A 116 6.60 42.02 -10.98
N ILE A 117 6.23 40.94 -10.31
CA ILE A 117 5.00 40.19 -10.60
C ILE A 117 3.77 41.08 -10.37
N VAL A 118 3.72 41.76 -9.23
CA VAL A 118 2.63 42.70 -8.90
C VAL A 118 2.58 43.86 -9.88
N ALA A 119 3.72 44.46 -10.24
CA ALA A 119 3.76 45.57 -11.20
C ALA A 119 3.28 45.15 -12.60
N ALA A 120 3.67 43.95 -13.07
CA ALA A 120 3.19 43.42 -14.34
C ALA A 120 1.66 43.19 -14.30
N PHE A 121 1.14 42.63 -13.20
CA PHE A 121 -0.28 42.42 -13.02
C PHE A 121 -1.07 43.74 -12.94
N GLU A 122 -0.62 44.71 -12.15
CA GLU A 122 -1.24 46.05 -12.03
C GLU A 122 -1.20 46.82 -13.36
N ALA A 123 -0.14 46.65 -14.17
CA ALA A 123 -0.05 47.27 -15.49
C ALA A 123 -1.07 46.69 -16.48
N GLU A 124 -1.35 45.39 -16.40
CA GLU A 124 -2.30 44.70 -17.28
C GLU A 124 -3.76 44.87 -16.82
N HIS A 125 -4.01 44.81 -15.51
CA HIS A 125 -5.37 44.74 -14.94
C HIS A 125 -5.82 46.03 -14.26
N GLY A 126 -4.94 47.03 -14.16
CA GLY A 126 -5.15 48.21 -13.34
C GLY A 126 -4.95 47.93 -11.85
N ARG A 127 -4.73 48.98 -11.07
CA ARG A 127 -4.54 48.85 -9.62
C ARG A 127 -5.89 48.60 -8.95
N ASN A 128 -6.04 47.45 -8.29
CA ASN A 128 -7.18 47.20 -7.42
C ASN A 128 -7.05 48.05 -6.15
N VAL A 129 -7.61 49.27 -6.19
CA VAL A 129 -7.75 50.10 -5.00
C VAL A 129 -8.92 49.53 -4.20
N VAL A 130 -8.63 48.57 -3.31
CA VAL A 130 -9.56 48.27 -2.23
C VAL A 130 -9.51 49.49 -1.31
N ALA A 131 -10.46 50.42 -1.46
CA ALA A 131 -10.65 51.52 -0.52
C ALA A 131 -11.18 50.91 0.79
N ALA A 132 -10.32 50.18 1.48
CA ALA A 132 -10.56 49.69 2.81
C ALA A 132 -10.28 50.84 3.77
N GLU A 133 -11.19 51.81 3.84
CA GLU A 133 -11.39 52.42 5.15
C GLU A 133 -11.84 51.27 6.07
N PRO A 134 -11.17 51.04 7.21
CA PRO A 134 -11.67 50.13 8.23
C PRO A 134 -13.11 50.54 8.53
N ARG A 135 -14.06 49.65 8.28
CA ARG A 135 -15.43 49.89 8.74
C ARG A 135 -15.38 49.85 10.27
N ASP A 136 -15.62 50.99 10.89
CA ASP A 136 -15.77 51.12 12.35
C ASP A 136 -17.12 50.58 12.85
N ASP A 137 -18.01 50.20 11.93
CA ASP A 137 -19.28 49.59 12.28
C ASP A 137 -19.09 48.14 12.75
N PRO A 138 -19.72 47.74 13.87
CA PRO A 138 -19.71 46.36 14.30
C PRO A 138 -20.30 45.47 13.19
N PRO A 139 -19.69 44.30 12.93
CA PRO A 139 -20.16 43.42 11.86
C PRO A 139 -21.63 43.05 12.09
N PRO A 140 -22.46 43.01 11.03
CA PRO A 140 -23.86 42.62 11.17
C PRO A 140 -23.93 41.21 11.78
N PRO A 141 -24.91 40.95 12.67
CA PRO A 141 -25.11 39.59 13.17
C PRO A 141 -25.31 38.64 11.98
N PRO A 142 -24.68 37.44 12.01
CA PRO A 142 -24.82 36.49 10.91
C PRO A 142 -26.30 36.19 10.67
N ALA A 143 -26.73 36.30 9.40
CA ALA A 143 -28.14 36.16 9.01
C ALA A 143 -28.68 34.73 9.23
N GLU A 144 -27.78 33.77 9.34
CA GLU A 144 -28.09 32.37 9.59
C GLU A 144 -27.48 31.99 10.94
N ARG A 145 -28.33 31.59 11.90
CA ARG A 145 -27.85 30.85 13.06
C ARG A 145 -27.08 29.66 12.50
N SER A 146 -25.86 29.45 12.95
CA SER A 146 -25.06 28.34 12.47
C SER A 146 -25.89 27.07 12.61
N VAL A 147 -25.99 26.28 11.55
CA VAL A 147 -26.69 24.98 11.59
C VAL A 147 -26.13 24.11 12.74
N LEU A 148 -24.87 24.36 13.13
CA LEU A 148 -24.20 23.77 14.28
C LEU A 148 -24.83 24.14 15.63
N ASP A 149 -25.41 25.35 15.78
CA ASP A 149 -26.07 25.80 17.02
C ASP A 149 -27.50 25.22 17.17
N ALA A 150 -28.05 24.62 16.10
CA ALA A 150 -29.36 23.98 16.11
C ALA A 150 -29.32 22.48 16.48
N PHE A 151 -28.12 21.89 16.47
CA PHE A 151 -27.89 20.48 16.79
C PHE A 151 -27.05 20.35 18.06
N ASP A 152 -27.63 20.69 19.22
CA ASP A 152 -27.01 20.44 20.54
C ASP A 152 -26.91 18.95 20.90
N ASP A 153 -27.41 18.05 20.05
CA ASP A 153 -27.32 16.60 20.23
C ASP A 153 -25.99 16.07 19.69
N HIS A 154 -24.92 16.22 20.49
CA HIS A 154 -23.63 15.60 20.22
C HIS A 154 -23.76 14.07 20.33
N TYR A 155 -23.48 13.35 19.25
CA TYR A 155 -23.48 11.89 19.27
C TYR A 155 -22.40 11.38 20.24
N GLU A 156 -22.82 10.88 21.41
CA GLU A 156 -21.96 10.07 22.26
C GLU A 156 -21.94 8.64 21.71
N PRO A 157 -20.78 8.16 21.23
CA PRO A 157 -20.69 6.78 20.81
C PRO A 157 -21.07 5.88 21.99
N PRO A 158 -21.91 4.85 21.77
CA PRO A 158 -22.21 3.90 22.83
C PRO A 158 -20.89 3.30 23.33
N PRO A 159 -20.78 3.01 24.64
CA PRO A 159 -19.57 2.39 25.16
C PRO A 159 -19.25 1.13 24.36
N PRO A 160 -17.97 0.92 23.97
CA PRO A 160 -17.59 -0.22 23.16
C PRO A 160 -18.01 -1.51 23.87
N PRO A 161 -18.52 -2.52 23.13
CA PRO A 161 -18.85 -3.80 23.72
C PRO A 161 -17.62 -4.40 24.42
N PRO A 162 -17.79 -5.15 25.52
CA PRO A 162 -16.67 -5.74 26.23
C PRO A 162 -15.89 -6.69 25.31
N LEU A 163 -14.56 -6.72 25.47
CA LEU A 163 -13.71 -7.60 24.67
C LEU A 163 -14.10 -9.07 24.87
N PRO A 164 -14.06 -9.89 23.81
CA PRO A 164 -14.36 -11.31 23.92
C PRO A 164 -13.34 -12.00 24.83
N VAL A 165 -13.85 -12.75 25.82
CA VAL A 165 -13.01 -13.56 26.70
C VAL A 165 -12.37 -14.71 25.92
N LEU A 166 -11.13 -15.04 26.26
CA LEU A 166 -10.42 -16.15 25.64
C LEU A 166 -11.18 -17.46 25.90
N ALA A 167 -11.67 -18.10 24.84
CA ALA A 167 -12.40 -19.35 24.97
C ALA A 167 -11.50 -20.45 25.59
N PRO A 168 -12.04 -21.34 26.44
CA PRO A 168 -11.25 -22.38 27.10
C PRO A 168 -10.53 -23.30 26.09
N ALA A 169 -11.15 -23.55 24.93
CA ALA A 169 -10.51 -24.30 23.84
C ALA A 169 -9.23 -23.63 23.32
N SER A 170 -9.22 -22.30 23.17
CA SER A 170 -8.03 -21.55 22.77
C SER A 170 -6.94 -21.62 23.84
N LEU A 171 -7.32 -21.62 25.12
CA LEU A 171 -6.39 -21.80 26.23
C LEU A 171 -5.73 -23.18 26.19
N TYR A 172 -6.51 -24.26 26.01
CA TYR A 172 -5.97 -25.61 25.89
C TYR A 172 -5.02 -25.75 24.70
N ALA A 173 -5.37 -25.16 23.55
CA ALA A 173 -4.51 -25.17 22.38
C ALA A 173 -3.16 -24.46 22.64
N LEU A 174 -3.20 -23.28 23.27
CA LEU A 174 -1.98 -22.54 23.63
C LEU A 174 -1.13 -23.31 24.65
N LEU A 175 -1.76 -23.94 25.65
CA LEU A 175 -1.06 -24.80 26.61
C LEU A 175 -0.41 -26.01 25.92
N LEU A 176 -1.09 -26.63 24.95
CA LEU A 176 -0.55 -27.76 24.20
C LEU A 176 0.67 -27.35 23.37
N ILE A 177 0.60 -26.18 22.70
CA ILE A 177 1.71 -25.62 21.94
C ILE A 177 2.88 -25.27 22.87
N GLY A 178 2.61 -24.63 24.01
CA GLY A 178 3.64 -24.30 25.00
C GLY A 178 4.32 -25.53 25.57
N LEU A 179 3.55 -26.55 25.93
CA LEU A 179 4.07 -27.85 26.38
C LEU A 179 4.93 -28.51 25.31
N GLY A 180 4.46 -28.51 24.06
CA GLY A 180 5.22 -29.02 22.92
C GLY A 180 6.54 -28.29 22.70
N ALA A 181 6.56 -26.96 22.80
CA ALA A 181 7.77 -26.15 22.71
C ALA A 181 8.76 -26.46 23.84
N VAL A 182 8.28 -26.65 25.08
CA VAL A 182 9.13 -27.06 26.21
C VAL A 182 9.75 -28.44 25.97
N LEU A 183 8.97 -29.39 25.45
CA LEU A 183 9.44 -30.74 25.10
C LEU A 183 10.48 -30.72 23.98
N LEU A 184 10.38 -29.81 23.01
CA LEU A 184 11.37 -29.65 21.94
C LEU A 184 12.69 -29.01 22.41
N ILE A 185 12.61 -28.02 23.31
CA ILE A 185 13.78 -27.25 23.74
C ILE A 185 14.54 -27.96 24.87
N ALA A 186 13.83 -28.61 25.79
CA ALA A 186 14.42 -29.16 27.01
C ALA A 186 13.77 -30.48 27.47
N PRO A 187 13.76 -31.54 26.63
CA PRO A 187 13.12 -32.82 26.98
C PRO A 187 13.75 -33.48 28.20
N THR A 188 15.07 -33.31 28.39
CA THR A 188 15.82 -33.90 29.51
C THR A 188 15.45 -33.28 30.86
N ARG A 189 14.96 -32.03 30.90
CA ARG A 189 14.47 -31.42 32.15
C ARG A 189 13.15 -32.01 32.63
N VAL A 190 12.39 -32.61 31.71
CA VAL A 190 11.15 -33.33 32.00
C VAL A 190 11.44 -34.83 32.28
N GLY A 191 12.71 -35.24 32.27
CA GLY A 191 13.12 -36.63 32.49
C GLY A 191 12.84 -37.55 31.30
N LEU A 192 12.58 -36.99 30.11
CA LEU A 192 12.33 -37.74 28.89
C LEU A 192 13.61 -37.94 28.07
N SER A 193 13.66 -39.03 27.30
CA SER A 193 14.67 -39.18 26.25
C SER A 193 14.46 -38.13 25.15
N ILE A 194 15.54 -37.78 24.46
CA ILE A 194 15.49 -36.78 23.38
C ILE A 194 14.51 -37.21 22.28
N ASP A 195 14.56 -38.48 21.86
CA ASP A 195 13.69 -39.01 20.82
C ASP A 195 12.21 -38.96 21.21
N LEU A 196 11.88 -39.36 22.44
CA LEU A 196 10.51 -39.35 22.94
C LEU A 196 10.00 -37.92 23.13
N GLY A 197 10.85 -37.03 23.64
CA GLY A 197 10.55 -35.61 23.79
C GLY A 197 10.28 -34.93 22.44
N LEU A 198 11.01 -35.30 21.40
CA LEU A 198 10.79 -34.79 20.04
C LEU A 198 9.44 -35.27 19.49
N VAL A 199 9.15 -36.58 19.56
CA VAL A 199 7.87 -37.14 19.08
C VAL A 199 6.68 -36.52 19.80
N LEU A 200 6.72 -36.46 21.13
CA LEU A 200 5.64 -35.88 21.93
C LEU A 200 5.53 -34.36 21.73
N GLY A 201 6.67 -33.67 21.61
CA GLY A 201 6.73 -32.24 21.36
C GLY A 201 6.07 -31.85 20.05
N VAL A 202 6.44 -32.53 18.95
CA VAL A 202 5.82 -32.30 17.63
C VAL A 202 4.33 -32.65 17.65
N ALA A 203 3.95 -33.80 18.24
CA ALA A 203 2.55 -34.20 18.34
C ALA A 203 1.71 -33.18 19.12
N ALA A 204 2.24 -32.64 20.22
CA ALA A 204 1.59 -31.61 21.01
C ALA A 204 1.44 -30.28 20.24
N VAL A 205 2.47 -29.83 19.52
CA VAL A 205 2.38 -28.61 18.69
C VAL A 205 1.35 -28.80 17.57
N VAL A 206 1.43 -29.89 16.82
CA VAL A 206 0.49 -30.18 15.71
C VAL A 206 -0.94 -30.30 16.22
N GLY A 207 -1.16 -30.98 17.33
CA GLY A 207 -2.48 -31.07 17.96
C GLY A 207 -3.03 -29.70 18.35
N GLY A 208 -2.20 -28.84 18.92
CA GLY A 208 -2.64 -27.53 19.42
C GLY A 208 -3.00 -26.59 18.27
N VAL A 209 -2.19 -26.59 17.20
CA VAL A 209 -2.49 -25.85 15.97
C VAL A 209 -3.76 -26.40 15.30
N SER A 210 -3.94 -27.72 15.26
CA SER A 210 -5.14 -28.33 14.67
C SER A 210 -6.42 -27.92 15.40
N VAL A 211 -6.40 -27.86 16.73
CA VAL A 211 -7.52 -27.35 17.54
C VAL A 211 -7.83 -25.88 17.21
N LEU A 212 -6.81 -25.03 17.06
CA LEU A 212 -7.01 -23.63 16.67
C LEU A 212 -7.67 -23.51 15.29
N VAL A 213 -7.19 -24.26 14.30
CA VAL A 213 -7.72 -24.23 12.93
C VAL A 213 -9.17 -24.70 12.88
N SER A 214 -9.51 -25.79 13.60
CA SER A 214 -10.91 -26.23 13.72
C SER A 214 -11.78 -25.13 14.29
N ARG A 215 -11.30 -24.43 15.32
CA ARG A 215 -12.02 -23.32 15.96
C ARG A 215 -12.21 -22.11 15.06
N MET A 216 -11.28 -21.84 14.15
CA MET A 216 -11.44 -20.77 13.16
C MET A 216 -12.55 -21.15 12.18
N ARG A 217 -12.53 -22.39 11.69
CA ARG A 217 -13.53 -22.90 10.75
C ARG A 217 -14.96 -22.94 11.31
N ASP A 218 -15.13 -23.28 12.59
CA ASP A 218 -16.45 -23.34 13.21
C ASP A 218 -17.08 -21.94 13.39
N ARG A 219 -16.29 -20.87 13.57
CA ARG A 219 -16.82 -19.50 13.68
C ARG A 219 -17.40 -18.98 12.37
N ASP A 220 -16.74 -19.27 11.25
CA ASP A 220 -17.22 -18.90 9.92
C ASP A 220 -18.56 -19.58 9.56
N SER A 221 -18.92 -20.65 10.28
CA SER A 221 -20.14 -21.44 10.04
C SER A 221 -21.37 -20.92 10.81
N ASP A 222 -21.14 -20.17 11.90
CA ASP A 222 -22.18 -19.71 12.85
C ASP A 222 -22.52 -18.21 12.66
N ASP A 223 -21.73 -17.48 11.86
CA ASP A 223 -21.98 -16.08 11.46
C ASP A 223 -23.01 -16.01 10.31
N GLY A 224 -24.19 -16.61 10.55
CA GLY A 224 -25.35 -16.56 9.67
C GLY A 224 -26.19 -15.29 9.83
N ASP A 225 -25.59 -14.11 10.07
CA ASP A 225 -26.32 -12.84 10.19
C ASP A 225 -26.30 -12.05 8.87
N ASN A 226 -27.50 -11.65 8.45
CA ASN A 226 -27.82 -11.20 7.10
C ASN A 226 -27.23 -9.82 6.82
N GLY A 227 -26.07 -9.80 6.14
CA GLY A 227 -25.41 -8.59 5.64
C GLY A 227 -26.13 -7.85 4.50
N ALA A 228 -27.46 -7.82 4.47
CA ALA A 228 -28.22 -6.96 3.57
C ALA A 228 -29.66 -6.75 4.09
N VAL A 229 -29.97 -5.53 4.53
CA VAL A 229 -31.32 -4.98 4.50
C VAL A 229 -31.38 -3.98 3.34
N VAL A 230 -32.20 -4.29 2.34
CA VAL A 230 -32.55 -3.42 1.21
C VAL A 230 -33.74 -2.54 1.54
#